data_AF-A0A699XEU2-F1
#
_entry.id   AF-A0A699XEU2-F1
#
_cell.length_a   1.000
_cell.length_b   1.000
_cell.length_c   1.000
_cell.angle_alpha   90.00
_cell.angle_beta   90.00
_cell.angle_gamma   90.00
#
_symmetry.space_group_name_H-M   'P 1'
#
loop_
_entity.id
_entity.type
_entity.pdbx_description
1 polymer ?
#
loop_
_entity_poly.entity_id
_entity_poly.type
_entity_poly.pdbx_seq_one_letter_code
_entity_poly.pdbx_strand_id
1 'polypeptide(L)'
;EGTPMSSYQGQSFPMLRTPTEELSGKKGEQTKALEAELDRCHSALVSTTSGLIYTPEQQAALETALRNAAKAKATNMVAYQQEAAFYLAENMRR
;
A
#
# COMPACT_ATOMS: atom_id res chain seq x y z
N GLU A 1 2.41 21.42 -3.31
CA GLU A 1 3.43 20.37 -3.12
C GLU A 1 2.98 19.12 -3.85
N GLY A 2 3.83 18.51 -4.66
CA GLY A 2 3.50 17.28 -5.38
C GLY A 2 3.73 16.09 -4.46
N THR A 3 2.68 15.29 -4.21
CA THR A 3 2.82 14.01 -3.51
C THR A 3 3.92 13.18 -4.19
N PRO A 4 4.90 12.64 -3.45
CA PRO A 4 5.90 11.76 -4.05
C PRO A 4 5.17 10.61 -4.75
N MET A 5 5.43 10.43 -6.05
CA MET A 5 4.86 9.35 -6.85
C MET A 5 5.94 8.34 -7.17
N SER A 6 5.65 7.08 -6.85
CA SER A 6 6.46 5.95 -7.26
C SER A 6 5.92 5.36 -8.56
N SER A 7 6.79 5.15 -9.54
CA SER A 7 6.41 4.60 -10.83
C SER A 7 7.00 3.20 -11.03
N TYR A 8 6.17 2.23 -11.43
CA TYR A 8 6.60 0.90 -11.84
C TYR A 8 5.92 0.52 -13.17
N GLN A 9 6.71 0.13 -14.18
CA GLN A 9 6.23 -0.30 -15.51
C GLN A 9 5.21 0.66 -16.17
N GLY A 10 5.41 1.97 -16.02
CA GLY A 10 4.52 3.00 -16.59
C GLY A 10 3.27 3.31 -15.74
N GLN A 11 3.10 2.65 -14.60
CA GLN A 11 2.03 2.92 -13.65
C GLN A 11 2.56 3.71 -12.44
N SER A 12 1.90 4.81 -12.10
CA SER A 12 2.29 5.71 -11.01
C SER A 12 1.39 5.54 -9.80
N PHE A 13 2.00 5.47 -8.62
CA PHE A 13 1.35 5.30 -7.33
C PHE A 13 1.77 6.43 -6.39
N PRO A 14 0.83 7.18 -5.81
CA PRO A 14 1.17 8.16 -4.78
C PRO A 14 1.70 7.46 -3.53
N MET A 15 2.92 7.78 -3.08
CA MET A 15 3.51 7.19 -1.86
C MET A 15 2.84 7.71 -0.58
N LEU A 16 2.39 8.96 -0.58
CA LEU A 16 1.67 9.60 0.55
C LEU A 16 0.21 9.78 0.16
N ARG A 17 -0.62 8.79 0.49
CA ARG A 17 -2.02 8.77 0.08
C ARG A 17 -2.87 9.55 1.05
N THR A 18 -2.50 9.61 2.32
CA THR A 18 -3.21 10.37 3.33
C THR A 18 -2.38 11.60 3.75
N PRO A 19 -2.94 12.83 3.69
CA PRO A 19 -2.28 14.02 4.20
C PRO A 19 -1.86 13.83 5.66
N THR A 20 -0.68 14.32 6.02
CA THR A 20 -0.12 14.16 7.38
C THR A 20 -1.04 14.70 8.47
N GLU A 21 -1.87 15.70 8.13
CA GLU A 21 -2.90 16.28 9.01
C GLU A 21 -3.98 15.25 9.39
N GLU A 22 -4.34 14.35 8.48
CA GLU A 22 -5.30 13.25 8.71
C GLU A 22 -4.64 12.02 9.37
N LEU A 23 -3.31 12.01 9.49
CA LEU A 23 -2.53 10.94 10.13
C LEU A 23 -2.33 11.15 11.63
N SER A 24 -3.32 11.76 12.30
CA SER A 24 -3.30 12.05 13.73
C SER A 24 -4.18 11.08 14.55
N GLY A 25 -3.75 10.79 15.78
CA GLY A 25 -4.41 9.85 16.69
C GLY A 25 -4.38 8.39 16.22
N LYS A 26 -5.15 7.54 16.91
CA LYS A 26 -5.18 6.07 16.70
C LYS A 26 -5.58 5.65 15.27
N LYS A 27 -6.42 6.45 14.60
CA LYS A 27 -6.79 6.25 13.20
C LYS A 27 -5.61 6.53 12.28
N GLY A 28 -4.90 7.63 12.53
CA GLY A 28 -3.67 7.96 11.83
C GLY A 28 -2.60 6.88 11.94
N GLU A 29 -2.42 6.28 13.11
CA GLU A 29 -1.48 5.15 13.29
C GLU A 29 -1.85 3.93 12.43
N GLN A 30 -3.14 3.59 12.32
CA GLN A 30 -3.60 2.49 11.47
C GLN A 30 -3.40 2.78 9.98
N THR A 31 -3.62 4.03 9.56
CA THR A 31 -3.37 4.46 8.18
C THR A 31 -1.87 4.49 7.86
N LYS A 32 -1.02 4.97 8.78
CA LYS A 32 0.44 4.92 8.65
C LYS A 32 0.97 3.49 8.52
N ALA A 33 0.40 2.56 9.30
CA ALA A 33 0.78 1.15 9.21
C ALA A 33 0.43 0.57 7.84
N LEU A 34 -0.73 0.93 7.27
CA LEU A 34 -1.11 0.54 5.90
C LEU A 34 -0.18 1.18 4.85
N GLU A 35 0.12 2.48 4.96
CA GLU A 35 1.05 3.15 4.05
C GLU A 35 2.44 2.52 4.09
N ALA A 36 2.95 2.19 5.27
CA ALA A 36 4.24 1.52 5.43
C ALA A 36 4.24 0.11 4.79
N GLU A 37 3.14 -0.62 4.91
CA GLU A 37 3.02 -1.94 4.26
C GLU A 37 2.99 -1.79 2.73
N LEU A 38 2.25 -0.82 2.20
CA LEU A 38 2.20 -0.50 0.76
C LEU A 38 3.53 0.02 0.20
N ASP A 39 4.35 0.66 1.04
CA ASP A 39 5.68 1.10 0.65
C ASP A 39 6.70 -0.06 0.61
N ARG A 40 6.63 -0.97 1.59
CA ARG A 40 7.39 -2.24 1.57
C ARG A 40 7.02 -3.08 0.36
N CYS A 41 5.73 -3.16 0.09
CA CYS A 41 5.13 -3.73 -1.09
C CYS A 41 5.78 -3.21 -2.37
N HIS A 42 5.77 -1.89 -2.54
CA HIS A 42 6.39 -1.24 -3.68
C HIS A 42 7.89 -1.52 -3.77
N SER A 43 8.60 -1.45 -2.65
CA SER A 43 10.04 -1.71 -2.57
C SER A 43 10.41 -3.14 -2.97
N ALA A 44 9.61 -4.13 -2.54
CA ALA A 44 9.76 -5.52 -2.95
C ALA A 44 9.45 -5.70 -4.44
N LEU A 45 8.43 -5.03 -4.95
CA LEU A 45 8.07 -5.05 -6.37
C LEU A 45 9.23 -4.55 -7.26
N VAL A 46 9.88 -3.44 -6.89
CA VAL A 46 11.00 -2.89 -7.67
C VAL A 46 12.30 -3.68 -7.48
N SER A 47 12.51 -4.29 -6.31
CA SER A 47 13.76 -5.02 -5.99
C SER A 47 13.76 -6.45 -6.51
N THR A 48 12.62 -7.13 -6.42
CA THR A 48 12.44 -8.48 -6.96
C THR A 48 12.21 -8.37 -8.46
N THR A 49 12.99 -9.08 -9.27
CA THR A 49 12.85 -9.11 -10.74
C THR A 49 12.25 -10.41 -11.26
N SER A 50 12.26 -11.49 -10.48
CA SER A 50 11.48 -12.71 -10.73
C SER A 50 11.07 -13.39 -9.43
N GLY A 51 9.94 -14.09 -9.44
CA GLY A 51 9.38 -14.78 -8.27
C GLY A 51 8.40 -13.92 -7.48
N LEU A 52 7.94 -14.48 -6.35
CA LEU A 52 6.94 -13.86 -5.48
C LEU A 52 7.43 -12.51 -4.95
N ILE A 53 6.66 -11.46 -5.25
CA ILE A 53 6.76 -10.14 -4.64
C ILE A 53 6.29 -10.21 -3.18
N TYR A 54 5.30 -11.07 -2.88
CA TYR A 54 4.76 -11.29 -1.54
C TYR A 54 4.77 -12.74 -1.12
N THR A 55 5.17 -12.97 0.13
CA THR A 55 4.85 -14.21 0.82
C THR A 55 3.37 -14.21 1.24
N PRO A 56 2.76 -15.39 1.45
CA PRO A 56 1.39 -15.48 1.98
C PRO A 56 1.18 -14.75 3.31
N GLU A 57 2.22 -14.69 4.14
CA GLU A 57 2.21 -13.97 5.42
C GLU A 57 2.11 -12.45 5.22
N GLN A 58 2.84 -11.90 4.24
CA GLN A 58 2.76 -10.48 3.88
C GLN A 58 1.42 -10.13 3.25
N GLN A 59 0.86 -11.01 2.42
CA GLN A 59 -0.49 -10.84 1.89
C GLN A 59 -1.54 -10.76 3.02
N ALA A 60 -1.45 -11.66 4.01
CA ALA A 60 -2.34 -11.62 5.17
C ALA A 60 -2.15 -10.34 6.02
N ALA A 61 -0.92 -9.84 6.14
CA ALA A 61 -0.61 -8.58 6.81
C ALA A 61 -1.22 -7.38 6.07
N LEU A 62 -1.11 -7.33 4.74
CA LEU A 62 -1.70 -6.28 3.91
C LEU A 62 -3.23 -6.27 3.99
N GLU A 63 -3.87 -7.44 3.92
CA GLU A 63 -5.33 -7.55 4.09
C GLU A 63 -5.79 -7.12 5.49
N THR A 64 -4.98 -7.40 6.51
CA THR A 64 -5.26 -6.97 7.88
C THR A 64 -5.12 -5.45 8.01
N ALA A 65 -4.08 -4.87 7.42
CA ALA A 65 -3.88 -3.42 7.38
C ALA A 65 -5.01 -2.70 6.63
N LEU A 66 -5.45 -3.22 5.47
CA LEU A 66 -6.60 -2.72 4.72
C LEU A 66 -7.89 -2.76 5.55
N ARG A 67 -8.15 -3.87 6.25
CA ARG A 67 -9.32 -3.99 7.14
C ARG A 67 -9.26 -3.00 8.30
N ASN A 68 -8.08 -2.77 8.88
CA ASN A 68 -7.91 -1.81 9.96
C ASN A 68 -8.10 -0.36 9.47
N ALA A 69 -7.55 0.00 8.31
CA ALA A 69 -7.77 1.31 7.70
C ALA A 69 -9.24 1.53 7.30
N ALA A 70 -9.93 0.49 6.82
CA ALA A 70 -11.36 0.53 6.54
C ALA A 70 -12.17 0.82 7.81
N LYS A 71 -11.84 0.13 8.92
CA LYS A 71 -12.46 0.37 10.24
C LYS A 71 -12.14 1.78 10.77
N ALA A 72 -10.94 2.28 10.50
CA ALA A 72 -10.54 3.65 10.83
C ALA A 72 -11.29 4.71 10.02
N LYS A 73 -11.99 4.30 8.94
CA LYS A 73 -12.59 5.18 7.93
C LYS A 73 -11.55 6.08 7.26
N ALA A 74 -10.44 5.50 6.84
CA ALA A 74 -9.44 6.23 6.06
C ALA A 74 -10.09 6.84 4.81
N THR A 75 -9.74 8.09 4.53
CA THR A 75 -10.32 8.91 3.45
C THR A 75 -10.03 8.35 2.06
N ASN A 76 -8.88 7.69 1.89
CA ASN A 76 -8.38 7.21 0.60
C ASN A 76 -8.42 5.68 0.44
N MET A 77 -9.41 5.03 1.06
CA MET A 77 -9.57 3.56 1.00
C MET A 77 -9.61 3.00 -0.43
N VAL A 78 -10.21 3.71 -1.38
CA VAL A 78 -10.26 3.26 -2.79
C VAL A 78 -8.85 3.19 -3.39
N ALA A 79 -8.03 4.21 -3.16
CA ALA A 79 -6.66 4.23 -3.66
C ALA A 79 -5.82 3.11 -3.03
N TYR A 80 -5.97 2.90 -1.71
CA TYR A 80 -5.32 1.81 -1.00
C TYR A 80 -5.69 0.43 -1.54
N GLN A 81 -6.98 0.20 -1.83
CA GLN A 81 -7.46 -1.07 -2.36
C GLN A 81 -6.99 -1.32 -3.80
N GLN A 82 -7.04 -0.30 -4.66
CA GLN A 82 -6.57 -0.41 -6.04
C GLN A 82 -5.09 -0.79 -6.11
N GLU A 83 -4.29 -0.18 -5.26
CA GLU A 83 -2.86 -0.44 -5.23
C GLU A 83 -2.51 -1.80 -4.65
N ALA A 84 -3.17 -2.20 -3.55
CA ALA A 84 -3.02 -3.55 -3.02
C ALA A 84 -3.44 -4.63 -4.06
N ALA A 85 -4.54 -4.40 -4.79
CA ALA A 85 -4.98 -5.30 -5.84
C ALA A 85 -3.96 -5.37 -7.00
N PHE A 86 -3.35 -4.24 -7.36
CA PHE A 86 -2.28 -4.21 -8.35
C PHE A 86 -1.08 -5.08 -7.92
N TYR A 87 -0.63 -4.90 -6.68
CA TYR A 87 0.48 -5.67 -6.12
C TYR A 87 0.21 -7.17 -6.07
N LEU A 88 -1.01 -7.58 -5.72
CA LEU A 88 -1.41 -8.99 -5.74
C LEU A 88 -1.49 -9.55 -7.16
N ALA A 89 -2.04 -8.79 -8.12
CA ALA A 89 -2.11 -9.21 -9.51
C ALA A 89 -0.71 -9.38 -10.11
N GLU A 90 0.21 -8.46 -9.83
CA GLU A 90 1.58 -8.53 -10.30
C GLU A 90 2.36 -9.69 -9.63
N ASN A 91 2.05 -10.02 -8.37
CA ASN A 91 2.59 -11.20 -7.68
C ASN A 91 2.14 -12.52 -8.32
N MET A 92 0.91 -12.59 -8.83
CA MET A 92 0.41 -13.76 -9.56
C MET A 92 0.93 -13.85 -10.99
N ARG A 93 1.38 -12.73 -11.57
CA ARG A 93 1.90 -12.67 -12.94
C ARG A 93 3.34 -13.19 -13.05
N ARG A 94 4.14 -13.03 -12.00
CA ARG A 94 5.55 -13.41 -11.94
C ARG A 94 5.76 -14.88 -11.59
#